data_AF-A0A941YFC2-F1
#
_entry.id   AF-A0A941YFC2-F1
#
_cell.length_a   1.000
_cell.length_b   1.000
_cell.length_c   1.000
_cell.angle_alpha   90.00
_cell.angle_beta   90.00
_cell.angle_gamma   90.00
#
_symmetry.space_group_name_H-M   'P 1'
#
loop_
_entity.id
_entity.type
_entity.pdbx_description
1 polymer ?
#
loop_
_entity_poly.entity_id
_entity_poly.type
_entity_poly.pdbx_seq_one_letter_code
_entity_poly.pdbx_strand_id
1 'polypeptide(L)'
;MSSNKEDHVWPGMADRVDVIREEKSDLGSEIKSKLAELFKSFPNVHAAYLVQLRYNQREMSVACALDMQGGETTKELREAISSVFRKTNHRTGEVLDILAIKGEMLASAKSKAHAFYTKDN
;
A
#
# COMPACT_ATOMS: atom_id res chain seq x y z
N MET A 1 1.02 -19.69 28.27
CA MET A 1 0.73 -19.98 26.84
C MET A 1 0.77 -18.66 26.10
N SER A 2 1.90 -18.37 25.46
CA SER A 2 2.11 -17.09 24.77
C SER A 2 1.32 -17.08 23.47
N SER A 3 0.53 -16.03 23.28
CA SER A 3 -0.28 -15.77 22.10
C SER A 3 0.65 -15.46 20.93
N ASN A 4 0.83 -16.43 20.03
CA ASN A 4 1.39 -16.19 18.71
C ASN A 4 0.37 -15.33 17.94
N LYS A 5 0.62 -14.02 17.87
CA LYS A 5 0.02 -13.17 16.85
C LYS A 5 0.72 -13.51 15.54
N GLU A 6 0.31 -14.61 14.94
CA GLU A 6 0.64 -14.91 13.57
C GLU A 6 0.12 -13.76 12.72
N ASP A 7 1.01 -13.15 11.94
CA ASP A 7 0.62 -12.34 10.78
C ASP A 7 -0.35 -13.18 9.95
N HIS A 8 -1.65 -12.98 10.15
CA HIS A 8 -2.69 -13.67 9.40
C HIS A 8 -2.63 -13.21 7.94
N VAL A 9 -1.75 -13.83 7.17
CA VAL A 9 -1.81 -13.84 5.72
C VAL A 9 -2.93 -14.81 5.36
N TRP A 10 -4.14 -14.27 5.19
CA TRP A 10 -5.30 -15.07 4.80
C TRP A 10 -5.04 -15.71 3.42
N PRO A 11 -5.26 -17.02 3.25
CA PRO A 11 -5.12 -17.66 1.93
C PRO A 11 -6.04 -16.96 0.91
N GLY A 12 -5.50 -16.62 -0.27
CA GLY A 12 -6.22 -15.90 -1.34
C GLY A 12 -6.07 -14.37 -1.34
N MET A 13 -5.25 -13.79 -0.45
CA MET A 13 -4.99 -12.35 -0.41
C MET A 13 -4.42 -11.78 -1.72
N ALA A 14 -3.61 -12.54 -2.47
CA ALA A 14 -3.04 -12.08 -3.75
C ALA A 14 -4.10 -11.85 -4.84
N ASP A 15 -5.19 -12.64 -4.83
CA ASP A 15 -6.33 -12.50 -5.74
C ASP A 15 -7.21 -11.28 -5.41
N ARG A 16 -7.05 -10.72 -4.20
CA ARG A 16 -7.78 -9.54 -3.72
C ARG A 16 -7.11 -8.23 -4.12
N VAL A 17 -5.90 -8.28 -4.68
CA VAL A 17 -5.19 -7.10 -5.17
C VAL A 17 -5.72 -6.74 -6.56
N ASP A 18 -6.28 -5.55 -6.69
CA ASP A 18 -6.74 -4.95 -7.93
C ASP A 18 -6.08 -3.59 -8.17
N VAL A 19 -6.19 -3.11 -9.39
CA VAL A 19 -5.66 -1.79 -9.78
C VAL A 19 -6.66 -0.72 -9.42
N ILE A 20 -6.18 0.39 -8.87
CA ILE A 20 -6.99 1.60 -8.75
C ILE A 20 -7.28 2.08 -10.17
N ARG A 21 -8.55 2.03 -10.60
CA ARG A 21 -8.96 2.59 -11.88
C ARG A 21 -8.73 4.10 -11.84
N GLU A 22 -7.69 4.57 -12.53
CA GLU A 22 -7.24 5.97 -12.50
C GLU A 22 -8.22 6.96 -13.15
N GLU A 23 -9.34 6.48 -13.70
CA GLU A 23 -10.18 7.25 -14.61
C GLU A 23 -10.83 8.50 -14.01
N LYS A 24 -10.89 8.73 -12.69
CA LYS A 24 -11.66 9.87 -12.13
C LYS A 24 -11.24 10.45 -10.77
N SER A 25 -9.96 10.58 -10.41
CA SER A 25 -9.66 11.19 -9.10
C SER A 25 -8.30 11.88 -8.96
N ASP A 26 -8.34 13.21 -8.78
CA ASP A 26 -7.21 14.05 -8.34
C ASP A 26 -6.57 13.54 -7.03
N LEU A 27 -7.33 12.80 -6.22
CA LEU A 27 -6.91 12.23 -4.94
C LEU A 27 -5.78 11.20 -5.10
N GLY A 28 -5.84 10.39 -6.17
CA GLY A 28 -4.82 9.37 -6.44
C GLY A 28 -3.47 10.02 -6.71
N SER A 29 -3.46 11.11 -7.47
CA SER A 29 -2.25 11.87 -7.79
C SER A 29 -1.66 12.58 -6.56
N GLU A 30 -2.50 13.17 -5.70
CA GLU A 30 -2.05 13.83 -4.47
C GLU A 30 -1.43 12.84 -3.47
N ILE A 31 -2.07 11.68 -3.26
CA ILE A 31 -1.55 10.62 -2.38
C ILE A 31 -0.21 10.10 -2.92
N LYS A 32 -0.13 9.79 -4.22
CA LYS A 32 1.11 9.30 -4.85
C LYS A 32 2.26 10.29 -4.68
N SER A 33 2.01 11.58 -4.89
CA SER A 33 3.03 12.63 -4.74
C SER A 33 3.53 12.74 -3.29
N LYS A 34 2.62 12.79 -2.30
CA LYS A 34 2.99 12.85 -0.88
C LYS A 34 3.75 11.59 -0.41
N LEU A 35 3.33 10.41 -0.88
CA LEU A 35 4.02 9.16 -0.57
C LEU A 35 5.38 9.07 -1.25
N ALA A 36 5.50 9.50 -2.51
CA ALA A 36 6.78 9.54 -3.22
C ALA A 36 7.79 10.44 -2.50
N GLU A 37 7.35 11.60 -2.01
CA GLU A 37 8.19 12.47 -1.20
C GLU A 37 8.60 11.81 0.12
N LEU A 38 7.66 11.15 0.80
CA LEU A 38 7.94 10.40 2.01
C LEU A 38 9.04 9.35 1.79
N PHE A 39 8.96 8.57 0.72
CA PHE A 39 9.88 7.46 0.47
C PHE A 39 11.32 7.86 0.16
N LYS A 40 11.56 9.12 -0.21
CA LYS A 40 12.93 9.66 -0.31
C LYS A 40 13.70 9.57 1.01
N SER A 41 12.99 9.67 2.13
CA SER A 41 13.56 9.55 3.48
C SER A 41 13.72 8.11 3.97
N PHE A 42 13.22 7.12 3.22
CA PHE A 42 13.30 5.70 3.58
C PHE A 42 14.19 4.96 2.58
N PRO A 43 15.51 4.88 2.83
CA PRO A 43 16.47 4.38 1.85
C PRO A 43 16.25 2.92 1.46
N ASN A 44 15.53 2.16 2.29
CA ASN A 44 15.17 0.77 2.07
C ASN A 44 13.95 0.58 1.14
N VAL A 45 13.25 1.64 0.72
CA VAL A 45 12.15 1.57 -0.24
C VAL A 45 12.68 1.76 -1.66
N HIS A 46 12.54 0.73 -2.49
CA HIS A 46 12.98 0.74 -3.89
C HIS A 46 11.86 1.07 -4.86
N ALA A 47 10.65 0.56 -4.61
CA ALA A 47 9.49 0.89 -5.42
C ALA A 47 8.23 0.90 -4.57
N ALA A 48 7.23 1.69 -4.99
CA ALA A 48 5.93 1.71 -4.37
C ALA A 48 4.80 1.68 -5.40
N TYR A 49 3.73 0.96 -5.04
CA TYR A 49 2.56 0.73 -5.88
C TYR A 49 1.32 1.07 -5.08
N LEU A 50 0.37 1.74 -5.72
CA LEU A 50 -0.92 2.06 -5.09
C LEU A 50 -1.95 1.11 -5.69
N VAL A 51 -2.56 0.28 -4.85
CA VAL A 51 -3.47 -0.79 -5.27
C VAL A 51 -4.77 -0.72 -4.47
N GLN A 52 -5.80 -1.35 -5.00
CA GLN A 52 -7.06 -1.55 -4.31
C GLN A 52 -7.11 -2.99 -3.76
N LEU A 53 -7.44 -3.14 -2.49
CA LEU A 53 -7.70 -4.43 -1.87
C LEU A 53 -9.22 -4.64 -1.83
N ARG A 54 -9.67 -5.76 -2.40
CA ARG A 54 -11.07 -6.18 -2.36
C ARG A 54 -11.28 -7.15 -1.19
N TYR A 55 -11.95 -6.68 -0.14
CA TYR A 55 -12.31 -7.58 0.97
C TYR A 55 -13.55 -8.41 0.65
N ASN A 56 -14.56 -7.79 0.05
CA ASN A 56 -15.77 -8.46 -0.43
C ASN A 56 -16.33 -7.68 -1.64
N GLN A 57 -17.49 -8.05 -2.16
CA GLN A 57 -18.09 -7.36 -3.32
C GLN A 57 -18.42 -5.88 -3.09
N ARG A 58 -18.43 -5.41 -1.83
CA ARG A 58 -18.86 -4.06 -1.44
C ARG A 58 -17.78 -3.23 -0.74
N GLU A 59 -16.77 -3.88 -0.18
CA GLU A 59 -15.74 -3.24 0.63
C GLU A 59 -14.40 -3.29 -0.09
N MET A 60 -13.90 -2.09 -0.38
CA MET A 60 -12.65 -1.86 -1.08
C MET A 60 -11.80 -0.91 -0.25
N SER A 61 -10.51 -1.18 -0.21
CA SER A 61 -9.52 -0.39 0.52
C SER A 61 -8.37 -0.01 -0.39
N VAL A 62 -7.77 1.15 -0.16
CA VAL A 62 -6.53 1.53 -0.86
C VAL A 62 -5.34 1.11 -0.01
N ALA A 63 -4.39 0.42 -0.62
CA ALA A 63 -3.16 -0.02 0.02
C ALA A 63 -1.93 0.47 -0.75
N CYS A 64 -0.84 0.66 0.00
CA CYS A 64 0.47 0.99 -0.54
C CYS A 64 1.37 -0.25 -0.45
N ALA A 65 1.65 -0.85 -1.60
CA ALA A 65 2.60 -1.96 -1.72
C ALA A 65 4.01 -1.40 -1.80
N LEU A 66 4.93 -1.98 -1.04
CA LEU A 66 6.31 -1.51 -0.98
C LEU A 66 7.24 -2.64 -1.38
N ASP A 67 8.09 -2.36 -2.36
CA ASP A 67 9.25 -3.17 -2.65
C ASP A 67 10.44 -2.63 -1.86
N MET A 68 10.93 -3.43 -0.91
CA MET A 68 11.89 -2.97 0.09
C MET A 68 13.00 -3.97 0.38
N GLN A 69 14.19 -3.44 0.65
CA GLN A 69 15.29 -4.23 1.19
C GLN A 69 15.02 -4.62 2.65
N GLY A 70 15.33 -5.86 3.02
CA GLY A 70 15.21 -6.35 4.40
C GLY A 70 13.82 -6.86 4.79
N GLY A 71 12.85 -6.88 3.86
CA GLY A 71 11.59 -7.61 3.99
C GLY A 71 10.62 -7.11 5.07
N GLU A 72 11.02 -6.20 5.96
CA GLU A 72 10.18 -5.67 7.03
C GLU A 72 9.94 -4.16 6.97
N THR A 73 8.68 -3.75 7.13
CA THR A 73 8.33 -2.34 7.28
C THR A 73 8.49 -1.95 8.72
N THR A 74 9.29 -0.91 8.97
CA THR A 74 9.44 -0.34 10.30
C THR A 74 8.11 0.26 10.76
N LYS A 75 7.90 0.33 12.08
CA LYS A 75 6.74 1.00 12.67
C LYS A 75 6.64 2.45 12.20
N GLU A 76 7.78 3.15 12.16
CA GLU A 76 7.89 4.54 11.68
C GLU A 76 7.38 4.70 10.25
N LEU A 77 7.80 3.83 9.32
CA LEU A 77 7.34 3.88 7.93
C LEU A 77 5.82 3.65 7.85
N ARG A 78 5.28 2.68 8.60
CA ARG A 78 3.84 2.41 8.66
C ARG A 78 3.06 3.62 9.18
N GLU A 79 3.54 4.27 10.25
CA GLU A 79 2.91 5.45 10.84
C GLU A 79 2.97 6.66 9.89
N ALA A 80 4.09 6.86 9.20
CA ALA A 80 4.24 7.96 8.26
C ALA A 80 3.34 7.81 7.03
N ILE A 81 3.25 6.60 6.46
CA ILE A 81 2.30 6.27 5.39
C ILE A 81 0.87 6.51 5.88
N SER A 82 0.53 6.01 7.07
CA SER A 82 -0.79 6.21 7.68
C SER A 82 -1.14 7.70 7.84
N SER A 83 -0.16 8.52 8.20
CA SER A 83 -0.32 9.98 8.34
C SER A 83 -0.64 10.64 6.99
N VAL A 84 0.06 10.27 5.92
CA VAL A 84 -0.20 10.78 4.57
C VAL A 84 -1.62 10.47 4.13
N PHE A 85 -2.06 9.22 4.30
CA PHE A 85 -3.39 8.83 3.92
C PHE A 85 -4.47 9.51 4.77
N ARG A 86 -4.32 9.60 6.10
CA ARG A 86 -5.28 10.32 6.97
C ARG A 86 -5.44 11.79 6.58
N LYS A 87 -4.34 12.46 6.22
CA LYS A 87 -4.36 13.88 5.80
C LYS A 87 -5.01 14.09 4.43
N THR A 88 -4.98 13.08 3.57
CA THR A 88 -5.47 13.19 2.20
C THR A 88 -6.89 12.64 2.09
N ASN A 89 -7.28 11.67 2.92
CA ASN A 89 -8.58 10.98 2.88
C ASN A 89 -9.68 11.66 3.73
N HIS A 90 -9.82 12.99 3.65
CA HIS A 90 -10.80 13.76 4.43
C HIS A 90 -12.24 13.68 3.89
N ARG A 91 -12.47 12.95 2.80
CA ARG A 91 -13.79 12.75 2.18
C ARG A 91 -13.92 11.28 1.74
N THR A 92 -15.10 10.72 2.02
CA THR A 92 -15.68 9.47 1.51
C THR A 92 -15.08 8.14 1.98
N GLY A 93 -15.83 7.46 2.87
CA GLY A 93 -16.32 6.06 2.77
C GLY A 93 -15.39 4.88 2.50
N GLU A 94 -14.18 5.07 2.00
CA GLU A 94 -13.21 4.03 1.74
C GLU A 94 -12.43 3.75 3.01
N VAL A 95 -12.62 2.55 3.57
CA VAL A 95 -11.80 2.06 4.67
C VAL A 95 -10.39 1.94 4.13
N LEU A 96 -9.50 2.80 4.60
CA LEU A 96 -8.12 2.77 4.17
C LEU A 96 -7.33 1.87 5.12
N ASP A 97 -7.21 0.59 4.75
CA ASP A 97 -6.31 -0.32 5.43
C ASP A 97 -4.89 -0.10 4.92
N ILE A 98 -4.08 0.59 5.74
CA ILE A 98 -2.63 0.66 5.53
C ILE A 98 -2.05 -0.72 5.82
N LEU A 99 -2.01 -1.56 4.79
CA LEU A 99 -1.21 -2.77 4.81
C LEU A 99 -0.05 -2.56 3.84
N ALA A 100 1.16 -2.50 4.38
CA ALA A 100 2.35 -2.72 3.58
C ALA A 100 2.33 -4.18 3.12
N ILE A 101 1.87 -4.40 1.89
CA ILE A 101 1.75 -5.75 1.33
C ILE A 101 3.11 -6.24 0.81
N LYS A 102 3.37 -7.54 1.01
CA LYS A 102 4.64 -8.22 0.69
C LYS A 102 4.39 -9.58 0.07
N GLY A 103 5.47 -10.25 -0.35
CA GLY A 103 5.42 -11.61 -0.89
C GLY A 103 4.53 -11.69 -2.12
N GLU A 104 3.64 -12.68 -2.17
CA GLU A 104 2.73 -12.91 -3.30
C GLU A 104 1.81 -11.71 -3.59
N MET A 105 1.40 -10.95 -2.57
CA MET A 105 0.61 -9.74 -2.77
C MET A 105 1.40 -8.62 -3.43
N LEU A 106 2.70 -8.48 -3.11
CA LEU A 106 3.59 -7.55 -3.79
C LEU A 106 3.82 -7.99 -5.24
N ALA A 107 3.98 -9.29 -5.49
CA ALA A 107 4.09 -9.81 -6.85
C ALA A 107 2.81 -9.53 -7.68
N SER A 108 1.63 -9.71 -7.08
CA SER A 108 0.33 -9.38 -7.69
C SER A 108 0.20 -7.87 -7.94
N ALA A 109 0.65 -7.03 -7.01
CA ALA A 109 0.68 -5.58 -7.21
C ALA A 109 1.59 -5.19 -8.37
N LYS A 110 2.79 -5.77 -8.44
CA LYS A 110 3.78 -5.55 -9.52
C LYS A 110 3.25 -5.94 -10.90
N SER A 111 2.46 -7.02 -11.00
CA SER A 111 1.92 -7.48 -12.28
C SER A 111 0.70 -6.67 -12.75
N LYS A 112 0.00 -6.00 -11.83
CA LYS A 112 -1.26 -5.31 -12.13
C LYS A 112 -1.13 -3.79 -12.16
N ALA A 113 -0.27 -3.19 -11.33
CA ALA A 113 -0.14 -1.75 -11.18
C ALA A 113 1.25 -1.25 -11.57
N HIS A 114 1.30 -0.03 -12.12
CA HIS A 114 2.56 0.67 -12.32
C HIS A 114 3.10 1.24 -11.00
N ALA A 115 4.41 1.15 -10.81
CA ALA A 115 5.07 1.82 -9.70
C ALA A 115 4.88 3.34 -9.85
N PHE A 116 4.38 4.01 -8.81
CA PHE A 116 4.29 5.47 -8.78
C PHE A 116 5.57 6.10 -8.19
N TYR A 117 6.39 5.29 -7.54
CA TYR A 117 7.70 5.65 -7.03
C TYR A 117 8.66 4.52 -7.36
N THR A 118 9.81 4.89 -7.92
CA THR A 118 10.99 4.04 -8.07
C THR A 118 12.17 4.86 -7.59
N LYS A 119 13.00 4.26 -6.74
CA LYS A 119 14.25 4.89 -6.33
C LYS A 119 15.22 4.79 -7.51
N ASP A 120 15.57 5.93 -8.09
CA ASP A 120 16.68 6.00 -9.06
C ASP A 120 17.96 5.58 -8.34
N ASN A 121 18.65 4.59 -8.90
CA ASN A 121 19.95 4.11 -8.39
C ASN A 121 21.06 5.09 -8.71
#